data_AF-A0A5C7X904-F1
#
_entry.id   AF-A0A5C7X904-F1
#
_cell.length_a   1.000
_cell.length_b   1.000
_cell.length_c   1.000
_cell.angle_alpha   90.00
_cell.angle_beta   90.00
_cell.angle_gamma   90.00
#
_symmetry.space_group_name_H-M   'P 1'
#
loop_
_entity.id
_entity.type
_entity.pdbx_description
1 polymer ?
#
loop_
_entity_poly.entity_id
_entity_poly.type
_entity_poly.pdbx_seq_one_letter_code
_entity_poly.pdbx_strand_id
1 'polypeptide(L)'
;MNWILDLLTWENILNSAFTTSLVGALAGAYAGAKAAQNIAERSKEKEEFQTQIRNTNAAITFSFMICNAAIALKKQNTKHLIDSYFQAKSVYEEYLLTKKHGTTAKEVVFEYQANLSSLPVQEVPLIALQKQVYENLSITGRPLALVSTITTMQSALNAAIVKRNEMIPEFQKLSLENRKGDFLALYFATPYGEGHTNAQYHDLMHAIRRLNDDVIFFSRLLSKDLEAYGNAIMEKYKSKFGDVIERIHPARHEDMPGIIPLDENYQDWFTAFPQQ
;
A
#
# COMPACT_ATOMS: atom_id res chain seq x y z
N MET A 1 19.70 -88.72 10.05
CA MET A 1 19.57 -87.59 9.10
C MET A 1 18.14 -87.65 8.57
N ASN A 2 17.35 -86.56 8.70
CA ASN A 2 15.89 -86.44 8.47
C ASN A 2 14.98 -86.49 9.71
N TRP A 3 15.25 -85.66 10.73
CA TRP A 3 14.24 -85.29 11.74
C TRP A 3 14.15 -83.78 12.00
N ILE A 4 14.92 -82.98 11.25
CA ILE A 4 14.91 -81.51 11.30
C ILE A 4 14.01 -80.92 10.19
N LEU A 5 13.59 -81.72 9.21
CA LEU A 5 12.78 -81.26 8.08
C LEU A 5 11.26 -81.39 8.28
N ASP A 6 10.79 -82.10 9.31
CA ASP A 6 9.36 -82.26 9.60
C ASP A 6 8.77 -81.13 10.48
N LEU A 7 9.61 -80.20 10.97
CA LEU A 7 9.14 -79.10 11.82
C LEU A 7 8.68 -77.86 11.02
N LEU A 8 8.68 -77.93 9.70
CA LEU A 8 8.43 -76.81 8.79
C LEU A 8 7.47 -77.22 7.66
N THR A 9 6.37 -77.87 8.01
CA THR A 9 5.26 -78.01 7.06
C THR A 9 4.59 -76.65 6.87
N TRP A 10 4.62 -76.14 5.64
CA TRP A 10 3.98 -74.87 5.22
C TRP A 10 2.49 -74.77 5.60
N GLU A 11 1.83 -75.91 5.84
CA GLU A 11 0.42 -75.98 6.22
C GLU A 11 0.14 -75.54 7.68
N ASN A 12 1.11 -75.65 8.60
CA ASN A 12 0.94 -75.20 10.00
C ASN A 12 1.23 -73.70 10.20
N ILE A 13 1.96 -73.08 9.28
CA ILE A 13 2.20 -71.62 9.27
C ILE A 13 0.95 -70.87 8.76
N LEU A 14 0.17 -71.50 7.88
CA LEU A 14 -1.04 -70.90 7.30
C LEU A 14 -2.31 -71.05 8.17
N ASN A 15 -2.28 -71.87 9.23
CA ASN A 15 -3.41 -72.08 10.16
C ASN A 15 -3.17 -71.56 11.60
N SER A 16 -2.12 -70.76 11.80
CA SER A 16 -1.60 -70.42 13.14
C SER A 16 -1.88 -68.98 13.56
N ALA A 17 -2.10 -68.78 14.86
CA ALA A 17 -2.17 -67.49 15.56
C ALA A 17 -1.04 -66.51 15.19
N PHE A 18 0.08 -66.99 14.64
CA PHE A 18 1.16 -66.18 14.07
C PHE A 18 0.76 -65.39 12.81
N THR A 19 0.00 -65.99 11.89
CA THR A 19 -0.47 -65.28 10.68
C THR A 19 -1.55 -64.27 11.05
N THR A 20 -2.43 -64.60 11.99
CA THR A 20 -3.40 -63.65 12.56
C THR A 20 -2.72 -62.51 13.32
N SER A 21 -1.64 -62.78 14.07
CA SER A 21 -0.90 -61.74 14.79
C SER A 21 -0.05 -60.87 13.86
N LEU A 22 0.54 -61.44 12.80
CA LEU A 22 1.28 -60.68 11.79
C LEU A 22 0.34 -59.78 10.96
N VAL A 23 -0.80 -60.31 10.50
CA VAL A 23 -1.83 -59.51 9.81
C VAL A 23 -2.41 -58.44 10.73
N GLY A 24 -2.65 -58.76 12.01
CA GLY A 24 -3.10 -57.78 13.01
C GLY A 24 -2.07 -56.69 13.28
N ALA A 25 -0.78 -57.03 13.37
CA ALA A 25 0.31 -56.07 13.56
C ALA A 25 0.50 -55.17 12.32
N LEU A 26 0.43 -55.73 11.11
CA LEU A 26 0.49 -54.95 9.87
C LEU A 26 -0.74 -54.04 9.69
N ALA A 27 -1.94 -54.54 10.00
CA ALA A 27 -3.16 -53.73 9.97
C ALA A 27 -3.12 -52.61 11.01
N GLY A 28 -2.65 -52.89 12.23
CA GLY A 28 -2.46 -51.90 13.29
C GLY A 28 -1.40 -50.85 12.95
N ALA A 29 -0.26 -51.27 12.38
CA ALA A 29 0.80 -50.36 11.94
C ALA A 29 0.34 -49.47 10.77
N TYR A 30 -0.37 -50.04 9.80
CA TYR A 30 -0.93 -49.27 8.68
C TYR A 30 -2.00 -48.29 9.15
N ALA A 31 -2.95 -48.74 9.99
CA ALA A 31 -3.98 -47.87 10.56
C ALA A 31 -3.37 -46.76 11.44
N GLY A 32 -2.37 -47.10 12.25
CA GLY A 32 -1.62 -46.14 13.07
C GLY A 32 -0.87 -45.12 12.23
N ALA A 33 -0.16 -45.55 11.18
CA ALA A 33 0.54 -44.65 10.25
C ALA A 33 -0.43 -43.71 9.53
N LYS A 34 -1.56 -44.22 9.04
CA LYS A 34 -2.59 -43.40 8.37
C LYS A 34 -3.24 -42.41 9.34
N ALA A 35 -3.52 -42.81 10.58
CA ALA A 35 -4.04 -41.92 11.61
C ALA A 35 -3.03 -40.82 11.97
N ALA A 36 -1.76 -41.18 12.14
CA ALA A 36 -0.68 -40.22 12.40
C ALA A 36 -0.49 -39.24 11.24
N GLN A 37 -0.53 -39.72 9.99
CA GLN A 37 -0.46 -38.88 8.80
C GLN A 37 -1.63 -37.89 8.76
N ASN A 38 -2.87 -38.34 8.97
CA ASN A 38 -4.03 -37.47 8.98
C ASN A 38 -3.95 -36.39 10.09
N ILE A 39 -3.43 -36.73 11.27
CA ILE A 39 -3.22 -35.76 12.36
C ILE A 39 -2.14 -34.74 11.97
N ALA A 40 -1.04 -35.20 11.39
CA ALA A 40 0.05 -34.34 10.96
C ALA A 40 -0.39 -33.36 9.85
N GLU A 41 -1.10 -33.86 8.83
CA GLU A 41 -1.66 -33.04 7.75
C GLU A 41 -2.66 -32.01 8.29
N ARG A 42 -3.57 -32.44 9.19
CA ARG A 42 -4.54 -31.55 9.82
C ARG A 42 -3.88 -30.46 10.68
N SER A 43 -2.83 -30.82 11.41
CA SER A 43 -2.08 -29.87 12.24
C SER A 43 -1.33 -28.86 11.38
N LYS A 44 -0.67 -29.32 10.32
CA LYS A 44 0.05 -28.47 9.37
C LYS A 44 -0.88 -27.48 8.69
N GLU A 45 -2.03 -27.95 8.22
CA GLU A 45 -3.01 -27.07 7.58
C GLU A 45 -3.54 -26.00 8.57
N LYS A 46 -3.83 -26.38 9.82
CA LYS A 46 -4.21 -25.43 10.87
C LYS A 46 -3.16 -24.34 11.07
N GLU A 47 -1.89 -24.71 11.08
CA GLU A 47 -0.75 -23.79 11.20
C GLU A 47 -0.62 -22.86 9.99
N GLU A 48 -0.85 -23.37 8.78
CA GLU A 48 -0.85 -22.58 7.54
C GLU A 48 -1.94 -21.49 7.57
N PHE A 49 -3.17 -21.83 7.97
CA PHE A 49 -4.25 -20.85 8.11
C PHE A 49 -3.93 -19.77 9.16
N GLN A 50 -3.42 -20.16 10.33
CA GLN A 50 -3.04 -19.19 11.36
C GLN A 50 -1.91 -18.28 10.87
N THR A 51 -0.95 -18.83 10.15
CA THR A 51 0.14 -18.06 9.55
C THR A 51 -0.39 -17.06 8.51
N GLN A 52 -1.34 -17.45 7.66
CA GLN A 52 -2.01 -16.54 6.73
C GLN A 52 -2.73 -15.39 7.46
N ILE A 53 -3.41 -15.67 8.58
CA ILE A 53 -4.09 -14.64 9.39
C ILE A 53 -3.08 -13.66 9.98
N ARG A 54 -1.98 -14.13 10.58
CA ARG A 54 -0.90 -13.28 11.10
C ARG A 54 -0.28 -12.40 10.03
N ASN A 55 0.06 -12.99 8.88
CA ASN A 55 0.66 -12.26 7.76
C ASN A 55 -0.32 -11.21 7.21
N THR A 56 -1.62 -11.52 7.18
CA THR A 56 -2.66 -10.57 6.75
C THR A 56 -2.73 -9.38 7.70
N ASN A 57 -2.74 -9.63 9.02
CA ASN A 57 -2.70 -8.55 10.03
C ASN A 57 -1.44 -7.68 9.92
N ALA A 58 -0.28 -8.30 9.66
CA ALA A 58 0.96 -7.56 9.43
C ALA A 58 0.87 -6.67 8.18
N ALA A 59 0.34 -7.19 7.08
CA ALA A 59 0.13 -6.43 5.85
C ALA A 59 -0.87 -5.26 6.04
N ILE A 60 -1.98 -5.49 6.74
CA ILE A 60 -2.95 -4.44 7.10
C ILE A 60 -2.26 -3.35 7.93
N THR A 61 -1.43 -3.73 8.90
CA THR A 61 -0.69 -2.80 9.75
C THR A 61 0.27 -1.93 8.92
N PHE A 62 1.05 -2.52 8.02
CA PHE A 62 1.96 -1.75 7.16
C PHE A 62 1.20 -0.82 6.21
N SER A 63 0.10 -1.28 5.63
CA SER A 63 -0.75 -0.47 4.77
C SER A 63 -1.36 0.73 5.54
N PHE A 64 -1.82 0.50 6.76
CA PHE A 64 -2.29 1.55 7.67
C PHE A 64 -1.19 2.55 8.05
N MET A 65 0.03 2.09 8.34
CA MET A 65 1.16 2.98 8.62
C MET A 65 1.50 3.89 7.44
N ILE A 66 1.51 3.35 6.21
CA ILE A 66 1.73 4.13 4.98
C ILE A 66 0.62 5.17 4.81
N CYS A 67 -0.65 4.77 4.95
CA CYS A 67 -1.80 5.66 4.85
C CYS A 67 -1.70 6.82 5.85
N ASN A 68 -1.43 6.51 7.11
CA ASN A 68 -1.32 7.52 8.16
C ASN A 68 -0.13 8.45 7.96
N ALA A 69 1.00 7.96 7.45
CA ALA A 69 2.13 8.81 7.11
C ALA A 69 1.70 9.83 6.04
N ALA A 70 1.07 9.38 4.95
CA ALA A 70 0.62 10.26 3.87
C ALA A 70 -0.45 11.27 4.36
N ILE A 71 -1.41 10.83 5.18
CA ILE A 71 -2.38 11.69 5.86
C ILE A 71 -1.67 12.77 6.71
N ALA A 72 -0.67 12.38 7.50
CA ALA A 72 0.07 13.30 8.35
C ALA A 72 0.83 14.35 7.51
N LEU A 73 1.52 13.92 6.45
CA LEU A 73 2.18 14.83 5.50
C LEU A 73 1.18 15.79 4.87
N LYS A 74 0.01 15.29 4.45
CA LYS A 74 -1.05 16.13 3.86
C LYS A 74 -1.54 17.18 4.84
N LYS A 75 -1.92 16.74 6.04
CA LYS A 75 -2.51 17.58 7.08
C LYS A 75 -1.54 18.63 7.61
N GLN A 76 -0.29 18.24 7.86
CA GLN A 76 0.69 19.08 8.54
C GLN A 76 1.49 19.97 7.58
N ASN A 77 1.75 19.51 6.35
CA ASN A 77 2.72 20.18 5.49
C ASN A 77 2.15 20.57 4.12
N THR A 78 1.48 19.66 3.40
CA THR A 78 1.20 19.91 1.98
C THR A 78 -0.13 20.62 1.74
N LYS A 79 -1.19 20.38 2.53
CA LYS A 79 -2.51 20.96 2.26
C LYS A 79 -2.47 22.48 2.21
N HIS A 80 -2.08 23.14 3.30
CA HIS A 80 -2.04 24.59 3.36
C HIS A 80 -1.04 25.19 2.36
N LEU A 81 0.11 24.54 2.16
CA LEU A 81 1.11 24.97 1.18
C LEU A 81 0.53 24.98 -0.25
N ILE A 82 -0.17 23.92 -0.62
CA ILE A 82 -0.71 23.74 -1.97
C ILE A 82 -1.94 24.63 -2.18
N ASP A 83 -2.84 24.70 -1.21
CA ASP A 83 -4.03 25.55 -1.28
C ASP A 83 -3.63 27.03 -1.41
N SER A 84 -2.69 27.51 -0.58
CA SER A 84 -2.21 28.89 -0.65
C SER A 84 -1.46 29.19 -1.95
N TYR A 85 -0.68 28.23 -2.47
CA TYR A 85 -0.03 28.35 -3.77
C TYR A 85 -1.04 28.56 -4.91
N PHE A 86 -2.04 27.67 -5.03
CA PHE A 86 -3.02 27.75 -6.12
C PHE A 86 -3.96 28.95 -5.98
N GLN A 87 -4.30 29.34 -4.76
CA GLN A 87 -5.04 30.57 -4.51
C GLN A 87 -4.24 31.80 -4.96
N ALA A 88 -2.96 31.91 -4.55
CA ALA A 88 -2.12 33.04 -4.93
C ALA A 88 -1.89 33.11 -6.45
N LYS A 89 -1.73 31.96 -7.12
CA LYS A 89 -1.66 31.87 -8.58
C LYS A 89 -2.92 32.42 -9.25
N SER A 90 -4.11 32.02 -8.79
CA SER A 90 -5.38 32.51 -9.35
C SER A 90 -5.49 34.03 -9.23
N VAL A 91 -5.18 34.60 -8.06
CA VAL A 91 -5.20 36.06 -7.85
C VAL A 91 -4.15 36.75 -8.74
N TYR A 92 -2.97 36.15 -8.91
CA TYR A 92 -1.94 36.67 -9.79
C TYR A 92 -2.37 36.69 -11.26
N GLU A 93 -3.04 35.64 -11.73
CA GLU A 93 -3.57 35.57 -13.10
C GLU A 93 -4.64 36.65 -13.34
N GLU A 94 -5.54 36.88 -12.39
CA GLU A 94 -6.52 37.98 -12.43
C GLU A 94 -5.83 39.35 -12.46
N TYR A 95 -4.76 39.52 -11.67
CA TYR A 95 -3.94 40.73 -11.70
C TYR A 95 -3.30 40.96 -13.08
N LEU A 96 -2.77 39.91 -13.70
CA LEU A 96 -2.20 40.01 -15.06
C LEU A 96 -3.25 40.39 -16.10
N LEU A 97 -4.46 39.84 -16.00
CA LEU A 97 -5.58 40.17 -16.89
C LEU A 97 -6.01 41.64 -16.74
N THR A 98 -6.22 42.11 -15.52
CA THR A 98 -6.64 43.50 -15.26
C THR A 98 -5.60 44.52 -15.73
N LYS A 99 -4.30 44.21 -15.55
CA LYS A 99 -3.20 45.02 -16.08
C LYS A 99 -3.20 45.07 -17.61
N LYS A 100 -3.46 43.94 -18.29
CA LYS A 100 -3.53 43.87 -19.76
C LYS A 100 -4.70 44.66 -20.33
N HIS A 101 -5.84 44.70 -19.64
CA HIS A 101 -7.04 45.44 -20.07
C HIS A 101 -7.00 46.94 -19.75
N GLY A 102 -5.95 47.44 -19.10
CA GLY A 102 -5.77 48.87 -18.81
C GLY A 102 -6.79 49.42 -17.80
N THR A 103 -7.51 48.56 -17.08
CA THR A 103 -8.62 48.92 -16.20
C THR A 103 -8.17 49.47 -14.83
N THR A 104 -6.87 49.39 -14.52
CA THR A 104 -6.31 49.85 -13.24
C THR A 104 -5.85 51.31 -13.31
N ALA A 105 -6.49 52.17 -12.52
CA ALA A 105 -5.98 53.49 -12.16
C ALA A 105 -4.88 53.34 -11.09
N LYS A 106 -3.68 53.88 -11.36
CA LYS A 106 -2.44 53.82 -10.54
C LYS A 106 -1.80 52.43 -10.39
N GLU A 107 -0.48 52.43 -10.13
CA GLU A 107 0.36 51.28 -9.82
C GLU A 107 -0.23 50.43 -8.68
N VAL A 108 -1.07 49.45 -9.01
CA VAL A 108 -1.49 48.43 -8.05
C VAL A 108 -0.32 47.46 -7.89
N VAL A 109 0.25 47.43 -6.69
CA VAL A 109 1.29 46.47 -6.29
C VAL A 109 0.63 45.14 -5.98
N PHE A 110 1.09 44.06 -6.63
CA PHE A 110 0.68 42.71 -6.29
C PHE A 110 1.48 42.21 -5.08
N GLU A 111 0.81 42.05 -3.95
CA GLU A 111 1.41 41.51 -2.73
C GLU A 111 1.14 40.00 -2.64
N TYR A 112 2.19 39.23 -2.36
CA TYR A 112 2.08 37.79 -2.16
C TYR A 112 3.13 37.28 -1.18
N GLN A 113 2.88 36.12 -0.61
CA GLN A 113 3.82 35.42 0.25
C GLN A 113 4.15 34.06 -0.36
N ALA A 114 5.34 33.93 -0.97
CA ALA A 114 5.84 32.63 -1.40
C ALA A 114 6.24 31.79 -0.18
N ASN A 115 5.56 30.67 0.02
CA ASN A 115 5.98 29.68 1.00
C ASN A 115 7.06 28.78 0.40
N LEU A 116 8.31 29.03 0.82
CA LEU A 116 9.51 28.28 0.44
C LEU A 116 10.03 27.40 1.58
N SER A 117 9.17 26.94 2.49
CA SER A 117 9.55 25.99 3.54
C SER A 117 9.75 24.60 2.94
N SER A 118 10.84 23.91 3.27
CA SER A 118 11.10 22.54 2.81
C SER A 118 10.06 21.55 3.34
N LEU A 119 9.73 20.56 2.52
CA LEU A 119 8.84 19.45 2.90
C LEU A 119 9.67 18.23 3.37
N PRO A 120 9.24 17.51 4.42
CA PRO A 120 9.92 16.29 4.82
C PRO A 120 9.68 15.16 3.80
N VAL A 121 10.71 14.36 3.57
CA VAL A 121 10.60 13.09 2.81
C VAL A 121 10.09 12.00 3.75
N GLN A 122 9.19 11.14 3.27
CA GLN A 122 8.62 10.09 4.11
C GLN A 122 9.36 8.77 3.96
N GLU A 123 9.75 8.20 5.10
CA GLU A 123 10.23 6.83 5.20
C GLU A 123 9.09 5.96 5.72
N VAL A 124 8.65 5.02 4.89
CA VAL A 124 7.51 4.14 5.17
C VAL A 124 7.88 2.68 4.85
N PRO A 125 7.23 1.68 5.48
CA PRO A 125 7.67 0.28 5.41
C PRO A 125 7.27 -0.43 4.09
N LEU A 126 7.63 0.11 2.93
CA LEU A 126 7.28 -0.45 1.61
C LEU A 126 7.84 -1.85 1.41
N ILE A 127 9.12 -2.07 1.74
CA ILE A 127 9.77 -3.38 1.57
C ILE A 127 9.09 -4.43 2.45
N ALA A 128 8.72 -4.07 3.67
CA ALA A 128 8.01 -4.97 4.57
C ALA A 128 6.60 -5.28 4.05
N LEU A 129 5.87 -4.29 3.55
CA LEU A 129 4.58 -4.51 2.90
C LEU A 129 4.69 -5.44 1.68
N GLN A 130 5.64 -5.17 0.79
CA GLN A 130 5.90 -5.98 -0.41
C GLN A 130 6.18 -7.43 -0.05
N LYS A 131 7.09 -7.65 0.91
CA LYS A 131 7.41 -8.99 1.41
C LYS A 131 6.16 -9.70 1.94
N GLN A 132 5.36 -9.02 2.78
CA GLN A 132 4.16 -9.65 3.33
C GLN A 132 3.17 -10.04 2.23
N VAL A 133 2.89 -9.15 1.28
CA VAL A 133 1.84 -9.39 0.29
C VAL A 133 2.29 -10.34 -0.83
N TYR A 134 3.54 -10.24 -1.29
CA TYR A 134 4.04 -11.05 -2.41
C TYR A 134 4.54 -12.44 -2.00
N GLU A 135 5.18 -12.57 -0.82
CA GLU A 135 5.82 -13.81 -0.42
C GLU A 135 4.99 -14.60 0.59
N ASN A 136 4.32 -13.89 1.51
CA ASN A 136 3.73 -14.52 2.69
C ASN A 136 2.21 -14.74 2.60
N LEU A 137 1.54 -14.12 1.62
CA LEU A 137 0.11 -14.24 1.40
C LEU A 137 -0.19 -14.98 0.10
N SER A 138 -1.19 -15.86 0.14
CA SER A 138 -1.70 -16.56 -1.04
C SER A 138 -2.83 -15.76 -1.71
N ILE A 139 -2.59 -14.47 -1.96
CA ILE A 139 -3.56 -13.54 -2.53
C ILE A 139 -3.25 -13.26 -4.01
N THR A 140 -4.28 -12.96 -4.80
CA THR A 140 -4.14 -12.66 -6.23
C THR A 140 -4.98 -11.43 -6.61
N GLY A 141 -4.76 -10.90 -7.82
CA GLY A 141 -5.58 -9.82 -8.37
C GLY A 141 -5.24 -8.44 -7.81
N ARG A 142 -6.28 -7.65 -7.49
CA ARG A 142 -6.18 -6.23 -7.13
C ARG A 142 -5.17 -5.92 -6.00
N PRO A 143 -5.08 -6.70 -4.91
CA PRO A 143 -4.15 -6.40 -3.82
C PRO A 143 -2.68 -6.39 -4.24
N LEU A 144 -2.28 -7.27 -5.17
CA LEU A 144 -0.93 -7.29 -5.72
C LEU A 144 -0.64 -6.03 -6.55
N ALA A 145 -1.61 -5.62 -7.38
CA ALA A 145 -1.50 -4.40 -8.18
C ALA A 145 -1.43 -3.13 -7.29
N LEU A 146 -2.18 -3.11 -6.18
CA LEU A 146 -2.17 -2.02 -5.22
C LEU A 146 -0.80 -1.85 -4.56
N VAL A 147 -0.13 -2.93 -4.14
CA VAL A 147 1.21 -2.85 -3.54
C VAL A 147 2.23 -2.23 -4.50
N SER A 148 2.18 -2.63 -5.78
CA SER A 148 3.02 -2.04 -6.82
C SER A 148 2.72 -0.55 -6.99
N THR A 149 1.45 -0.20 -7.08
CA THR A 149 0.98 1.18 -7.26
C THR A 149 1.39 2.06 -6.09
N ILE A 150 1.16 1.64 -4.85
CA ILE A 150 1.59 2.35 -3.64
C ILE A 150 3.10 2.59 -3.66
N THR A 151 3.88 1.58 -4.03
CA THR A 151 5.35 1.70 -4.11
C THR A 151 5.74 2.78 -5.12
N THR A 152 5.19 2.72 -6.34
CA THR A 152 5.46 3.70 -7.39
C THR A 152 5.05 5.11 -6.98
N MET A 153 3.85 5.28 -6.43
CA MET A 153 3.33 6.59 -6.03
C MET A 153 4.11 7.18 -4.86
N GLN A 154 4.51 6.37 -3.88
CA GLN A 154 5.34 6.84 -2.76
C GLN A 154 6.73 7.27 -3.23
N SER A 155 7.37 6.50 -4.10
CA SER A 155 8.67 6.88 -4.68
C SER A 155 8.56 8.15 -5.51
N ALA A 156 7.52 8.28 -6.34
CA ALA A 156 7.27 9.49 -7.12
C ALA A 156 6.99 10.70 -6.23
N LEU A 157 6.22 10.55 -5.14
CA LEU A 157 5.93 11.61 -4.18
C LEU A 157 7.22 12.11 -3.52
N ASN A 158 8.05 11.18 -3.03
CA ASN A 158 9.34 11.53 -2.44
C ASN A 158 10.26 12.24 -3.45
N ALA A 159 10.31 11.77 -4.70
CA ALA A 159 11.09 12.42 -5.75
C ALA A 159 10.59 13.85 -6.05
N ALA A 160 9.26 14.05 -6.12
CA ALA A 160 8.67 15.38 -6.33
C ALA A 160 8.97 16.33 -5.16
N ILE A 161 8.91 15.83 -3.92
CA ILE A 161 9.29 16.59 -2.72
C ILE A 161 10.76 17.01 -2.76
N VAL A 162 11.66 16.07 -3.07
CA VAL A 162 13.10 16.34 -3.19
C VAL A 162 13.35 17.40 -4.25
N LYS A 163 12.79 17.23 -5.46
CA LYS A 163 12.97 18.18 -6.55
C LYS A 163 12.44 19.57 -6.20
N ARG A 164 11.27 19.65 -5.55
CA ARG A 164 10.70 20.92 -5.09
C ARG A 164 11.59 21.57 -4.04
N ASN A 165 12.18 20.80 -3.14
CA ASN A 165 13.11 21.31 -2.13
C ASN A 165 14.42 21.81 -2.76
N GLU A 166 14.93 21.16 -3.81
CA GLU A 166 16.11 21.61 -4.57
C GLU A 166 15.91 22.98 -5.24
N MET A 167 14.68 23.31 -5.65
CA MET A 167 14.37 24.61 -6.27
C MET A 167 14.34 25.77 -5.25
N ILE A 168 14.14 25.50 -3.96
CA ILE A 168 14.05 26.55 -2.94
C ILE A 168 15.33 27.39 -2.86
N PRO A 169 16.55 26.81 -2.75
CA PRO A 169 17.77 27.59 -2.78
C PRO A 169 17.97 28.39 -4.07
N GLU A 170 17.51 27.89 -5.22
CA GLU A 170 17.60 28.60 -6.50
C GLU A 170 16.78 29.88 -6.46
N PHE A 171 15.55 29.80 -5.94
CA PHE A 171 14.70 30.96 -5.71
C PHE A 171 15.29 31.95 -4.71
N GLN A 172 15.95 31.47 -3.66
CA GLN A 172 16.60 32.33 -2.68
C GLN A 172 17.83 33.07 -3.25
N LYS A 173 18.52 32.48 -4.24
CA LYS A 173 19.70 33.08 -4.89
C LYS A 173 19.35 34.15 -5.94
N LEU A 174 18.09 34.24 -6.37
CA LEU A 174 17.68 35.27 -7.34
C LEU A 174 17.99 36.67 -6.78
N SER A 175 18.65 37.50 -7.60
CA SER A 175 18.99 38.88 -7.27
C SER A 175 17.73 39.70 -6.97
N LEU A 176 17.87 40.79 -6.21
CA LEU A 176 16.76 41.70 -5.91
C LEU A 176 16.06 42.24 -7.16
N GLU A 177 16.79 42.40 -8.27
CA GLU A 177 16.25 42.82 -9.57
C GLU A 177 15.43 41.69 -10.22
N ASN A 178 15.94 40.46 -10.25
CA ASN A 178 15.25 39.30 -10.84
C ASN A 178 14.05 38.86 -9.99
N ARG A 179 14.03 39.18 -8.69
CA ARG A 179 12.88 38.93 -7.80
C ARG A 179 11.65 39.76 -8.15
N LYS A 180 11.80 40.90 -8.84
CA LYS A 180 10.67 41.81 -9.15
C LYS A 180 9.81 41.33 -10.32
N GLY A 181 10.27 40.37 -11.13
CA GLY A 181 9.52 39.85 -12.28
C GLY A 181 9.69 38.35 -12.49
N ASP A 182 10.93 37.91 -12.68
CA ASP A 182 11.22 36.52 -13.07
C ASP A 182 10.85 35.51 -11.99
N PHE A 183 10.97 35.88 -10.71
CA PHE A 183 10.56 34.99 -9.61
C PHE A 183 9.10 34.57 -9.75
N LEU A 184 8.17 35.52 -9.94
CA LEU A 184 6.74 35.23 -10.01
C LEU A 184 6.42 34.36 -11.23
N ALA A 185 7.12 34.62 -12.35
CA ALA A 185 6.98 33.83 -13.56
C ALA A 185 7.43 32.38 -13.37
N LEU A 186 8.59 32.16 -12.73
CA LEU A 186 9.09 30.81 -12.43
C LEU A 186 8.25 30.10 -11.35
N TYR A 187 7.76 30.84 -10.36
CA TYR A 187 6.99 30.31 -9.25
C TYR A 187 5.59 29.90 -9.68
N PHE A 188 4.89 30.73 -10.45
CA PHE A 188 3.52 30.50 -10.91
C PHE A 188 3.40 29.96 -12.33
N ALA A 189 4.52 29.68 -13.00
CA ALA A 189 4.56 29.20 -14.38
C ALA A 189 3.90 30.17 -15.38
N THR A 190 4.11 31.48 -15.22
CA THR A 190 3.63 32.48 -16.19
C THR A 190 4.70 32.82 -17.23
N PRO A 191 4.32 33.34 -18.41
CA PRO A 191 5.28 33.76 -19.43
C PRO A 191 6.23 34.85 -18.93
N TYR A 192 7.50 34.79 -19.34
CA TYR A 192 8.53 35.81 -19.10
C TYR A 192 9.46 35.97 -20.31
N GLY A 193 10.19 37.09 -20.37
CA GLY A 193 11.07 37.43 -21.50
C GLY A 193 10.32 37.43 -22.84
N GLU A 194 10.86 36.70 -23.82
CA GLU A 194 10.28 36.55 -25.17
C GLU A 194 9.19 35.46 -25.26
N GLY A 195 8.48 35.19 -24.15
CA GLY A 195 7.41 34.20 -24.10
C GLY A 195 7.84 32.82 -23.60
N HIS A 196 8.98 32.72 -22.92
CA HIS A 196 9.38 31.49 -22.26
C HIS A 196 8.50 31.20 -21.04
N THR A 197 8.31 29.92 -20.73
CA THR A 197 7.61 29.48 -19.52
C THR A 197 8.34 28.30 -18.94
N ASN A 198 8.64 28.37 -17.64
CA ASN A 198 9.13 27.24 -16.88
C ASN A 198 8.04 26.84 -15.88
N ALA A 199 7.41 25.68 -16.13
CA ALA A 199 6.34 25.16 -15.30
C ALA A 199 6.80 24.22 -14.19
N GLN A 200 8.10 24.03 -14.01
CA GLN A 200 8.62 22.97 -13.15
C GLN A 200 8.12 23.05 -11.71
N TYR A 201 8.14 24.23 -11.08
CA TYR A 201 7.65 24.37 -9.70
C TYR A 201 6.14 24.10 -9.61
N HIS A 202 5.38 24.68 -10.54
CA HIS A 202 3.93 24.48 -10.64
C HIS A 202 3.55 23.01 -10.81
N ASP A 203 4.22 22.31 -11.71
CA ASP A 203 3.96 20.90 -11.99
C ASP A 203 4.33 20.01 -10.80
N LEU A 204 5.39 20.36 -10.06
CA LEU A 204 5.73 19.71 -8.80
C LEU A 204 4.65 19.92 -7.72
N MET A 205 4.07 21.12 -7.62
CA MET A 205 2.98 21.38 -6.67
C MET A 205 1.73 20.54 -7.01
N HIS A 206 1.39 20.42 -8.30
CA HIS A 206 0.35 19.50 -8.76
C HIS A 206 0.68 18.03 -8.47
N ALA A 207 1.91 17.61 -8.78
CA ALA A 207 2.36 16.24 -8.57
C ALA A 207 2.31 15.85 -7.10
N ILE A 208 2.82 16.70 -6.19
CA ILE A 208 2.77 16.46 -4.75
C ILE A 208 1.33 16.33 -4.26
N ARG A 209 0.41 17.19 -4.73
CA ARG A 209 -1.02 17.09 -4.38
C ARG A 209 -1.58 15.73 -4.78
N ARG A 210 -1.41 15.36 -6.05
CA ARG A 210 -1.99 14.16 -6.64
C ARG A 210 -1.39 12.89 -6.04
N LEU A 211 -0.06 12.80 -6.01
CA LEU A 211 0.64 11.60 -5.53
C LEU A 211 0.38 11.34 -4.05
N ASN A 212 0.26 12.40 -3.23
CA ASN A 212 -0.11 12.23 -1.82
C ASN A 212 -1.53 11.67 -1.69
N ASP A 213 -2.48 12.18 -2.49
CA ASP A 213 -3.85 11.64 -2.55
C ASP A 213 -3.86 10.18 -3.02
N ASP A 214 -3.08 9.85 -4.05
CA ASP A 214 -2.97 8.49 -4.58
C ASP A 214 -2.44 7.53 -3.50
N VAL A 215 -1.39 7.90 -2.76
CA VAL A 215 -0.86 7.07 -1.66
C VAL A 215 -1.91 6.85 -0.56
N ILE A 216 -2.63 7.89 -0.14
CA ILE A 216 -3.71 7.78 0.86
C ILE A 216 -4.81 6.83 0.36
N PHE A 217 -5.26 7.03 -0.88
CA PHE A 217 -6.35 6.22 -1.45
C PHE A 217 -5.97 4.75 -1.57
N PHE A 218 -4.85 4.45 -2.24
CA PHE A 218 -4.48 3.07 -2.55
C PHE A 218 -4.06 2.27 -1.32
N SER A 219 -3.42 2.90 -0.33
CA SER A 219 -3.10 2.23 0.94
C SER A 219 -4.35 1.94 1.76
N ARG A 220 -5.33 2.85 1.81
CA ARG A 220 -6.63 2.59 2.43
C ARG A 220 -7.38 1.47 1.71
N LEU A 221 -7.40 1.48 0.37
CA LEU A 221 -8.05 0.45 -0.43
C LEU A 221 -7.39 -0.93 -0.23
N LEU A 222 -6.06 -0.98 -0.18
CA LEU A 222 -5.33 -2.22 0.10
C LEU A 222 -5.68 -2.78 1.48
N SER A 223 -5.79 -1.92 2.51
CA SER A 223 -6.20 -2.37 3.84
C SER A 223 -7.60 -3.01 3.83
N LYS A 224 -8.55 -2.43 3.08
CA LYS A 224 -9.91 -3.00 2.91
C LYS A 224 -9.87 -4.35 2.20
N ASP A 225 -9.08 -4.48 1.15
CA ASP A 225 -8.97 -5.74 0.40
C ASP A 225 -8.31 -6.84 1.25
N LEU A 226 -7.28 -6.51 2.02
CA LEU A 226 -6.62 -7.44 2.92
C LEU A 226 -7.54 -7.86 4.08
N GLU A 227 -8.38 -6.96 4.59
CA GLU A 227 -9.39 -7.28 5.58
C GLU A 227 -10.41 -8.29 5.01
N ALA A 228 -10.92 -8.05 3.80
CA ALA A 228 -11.83 -8.97 3.13
C ALA A 228 -11.20 -10.36 2.92
N TYR A 229 -9.96 -10.40 2.43
CA TYR A 229 -9.18 -11.63 2.28
C TYR A 229 -9.01 -12.36 3.63
N GLY A 230 -8.57 -11.66 4.66
CA GLY A 230 -8.36 -12.23 5.99
C GLY A 230 -9.64 -12.80 6.58
N ASN A 231 -10.77 -12.11 6.41
CA ASN A 231 -12.07 -12.60 6.86
C ASN A 231 -12.48 -13.87 6.11
N ALA A 232 -12.24 -13.95 4.79
CA ALA A 232 -12.51 -15.16 4.02
C ALA A 232 -11.66 -16.36 4.49
N ILE A 233 -10.38 -16.14 4.81
CA ILE A 233 -9.49 -17.16 5.39
C ILE A 233 -9.98 -17.61 6.77
N MET A 234 -10.41 -16.67 7.61
CA MET A 234 -10.96 -16.95 8.94
C MET A 234 -12.24 -17.79 8.86
N GLU A 235 -13.17 -17.49 7.94
CA GLU A 235 -14.39 -18.28 7.77
C GLU A 235 -14.09 -19.70 7.26
N LYS A 236 -13.14 -19.84 6.33
CA LYS A 236 -12.66 -21.17 5.90
C LYS A 236 -12.07 -21.96 7.07
N TYR A 237 -11.23 -21.33 7.89
CA TYR A 237 -10.69 -21.97 9.08
C TYR A 237 -11.81 -22.42 10.03
N LYS A 238 -12.79 -21.55 10.32
CA LYS A 238 -13.92 -21.87 11.22
C LYS A 238 -14.69 -23.08 10.75
N SER A 239 -14.99 -23.13 9.45
CA SER A 239 -15.73 -24.25 8.85
C SER A 239 -15.01 -25.60 9.00
N LYS A 240 -13.67 -25.59 9.09
CA LYS A 240 -12.85 -26.81 9.07
C LYS A 240 -12.33 -27.23 10.46
N PHE A 241 -12.04 -26.28 11.34
CA PHE A 241 -11.37 -26.52 12.61
C PHE A 241 -12.12 -26.02 13.84
N GLY A 242 -13.25 -25.33 13.68
CA GLY A 242 -13.97 -24.70 14.79
C GLY A 242 -13.37 -23.33 15.15
N ASP A 243 -13.33 -23.00 16.44
CA ASP A 243 -12.99 -21.64 16.86
C ASP A 243 -11.57 -21.18 16.49
N VAL A 244 -11.47 -19.93 16.02
CA VAL A 244 -10.22 -19.25 15.68
C VAL A 244 -9.73 -18.47 16.91
N ILE A 245 -8.47 -18.66 17.28
CA ILE A 245 -7.84 -17.91 18.38
C ILE A 245 -7.52 -16.47 17.94
N GLU A 246 -7.06 -16.31 16.70
CA GLU A 246 -6.67 -15.03 16.12
C GLU A 246 -7.82 -14.36 15.37
N ARG A 247 -7.79 -13.03 15.27
CA ARG A 247 -8.82 -12.23 14.58
C ARG A 247 -8.16 -11.29 13.57
N ILE A 248 -8.91 -10.90 12.54
CA ILE A 248 -8.50 -9.82 11.65
C ILE A 248 -8.70 -8.47 12.36
N HIS A 249 -7.67 -7.64 12.34
CA HIS A 249 -7.68 -6.31 12.94
C HIS A 249 -7.94 -5.26 11.85
N PRO A 250 -9.17 -4.71 11.74
CA PRO A 250 -9.50 -3.75 10.70
C PRO A 250 -8.74 -2.44 10.90
N ALA A 251 -8.17 -1.91 9.82
CA ALA A 251 -7.57 -0.59 9.81
C ALA A 251 -8.67 0.48 9.67
N ARG A 252 -8.96 1.18 10.77
CA ARG A 252 -9.94 2.27 10.76
C ARG A 252 -9.23 3.61 10.59
N HIS A 253 -9.70 4.39 9.64
CA HIS A 253 -9.29 5.78 9.46
C HIS A 253 -10.48 6.64 9.85
N GLU A 254 -10.25 7.69 10.62
CA GLU A 254 -11.28 8.69 10.89
C GLU A 254 -11.65 9.40 9.58
N ASP A 255 -12.95 9.62 9.37
CA ASP A 255 -13.39 10.40 8.22
C ASP A 255 -12.91 11.85 8.39
N MET A 256 -11.95 12.23 7.56
CA MET A 256 -11.34 13.56 7.54
C MET A 256 -11.63 14.23 6.20
N PRO A 257 -12.75 14.98 6.08
CA PRO A 257 -13.13 15.67 4.86
C PRO A 257 -12.00 16.58 4.34
N GLY A 258 -11.73 16.53 3.04
CA GLY A 258 -10.66 17.30 2.39
C GLY A 258 -9.24 16.80 2.66
N ILE A 259 -9.06 15.78 3.50
CA ILE A 259 -7.79 15.07 3.69
C ILE A 259 -7.83 13.72 2.98
N ILE A 260 -8.84 12.91 3.27
CA ILE A 260 -9.04 11.64 2.57
C ILE A 260 -9.65 11.95 1.19
N PRO A 261 -9.05 11.49 0.09
CA PRO A 261 -9.59 11.71 -1.24
C PRO A 261 -10.88 10.90 -1.44
N LEU A 262 -11.74 11.42 -2.31
CA LEU A 262 -13.02 10.83 -2.66
C LEU A 262 -12.84 9.60 -3.56
N ASP A 263 -13.64 8.56 -3.32
CA ASP A 263 -13.58 7.30 -4.10
C ASP A 263 -14.00 7.54 -5.57
N GLU A 264 -14.81 8.58 -5.83
CA GLU A 264 -15.21 9.03 -7.17
C GLU A 264 -14.03 9.44 -8.05
N ASN A 265 -12.91 9.88 -7.46
CA ASN A 265 -11.72 10.26 -8.21
C ASN A 265 -10.95 9.06 -8.79
N TYR A 266 -11.33 7.83 -8.43
CA TYR A 266 -10.61 6.60 -8.76
C TYR A 266 -11.49 5.52 -9.41
N GLN A 267 -12.61 5.90 -10.03
CA GLN A 267 -13.55 4.95 -10.66
C GLN A 267 -12.90 4.06 -11.74
N ASP A 268 -11.93 4.60 -12.47
CA ASP A 268 -11.16 3.85 -13.47
C ASP A 268 -10.46 2.63 -12.85
N TRP A 269 -10.01 2.76 -11.60
CA TRP A 269 -9.35 1.68 -10.89
C TRP A 269 -10.31 0.52 -10.59
N PHE A 270 -11.53 0.84 -10.19
CA PHE A 270 -12.57 -0.17 -9.95
C PHE A 270 -13.03 -0.85 -11.24
N THR A 271 -12.94 -0.16 -12.38
CA THR A 271 -13.25 -0.73 -13.69
C THR A 271 -12.19 -1.75 -14.14
N ALA A 272 -10.91 -1.47 -13.88
CA ALA A 272 -9.82 -2.41 -14.19
C ALA A 272 -9.83 -3.67 -13.29
N PHE A 273 -10.38 -3.55 -12.09
CA PHE A 273 -10.45 -4.63 -11.09
C PHE A 273 -11.86 -4.74 -10.51
N PRO A 274 -12.82 -5.35 -11.25
CA PRO A 274 -14.17 -5.54 -10.78
C PRO A 274 -14.19 -6.37 -9.48
N GLN A 275 -15.15 -6.10 -8.61
CA GLN A 275 -15.33 -6.87 -7.38
C GLN A 275 -15.54 -8.35 -7.75
N GLN A 276 -14.67 -9.22 -7.21
CA GLN A 276 -14.79 -10.67 -7.28
C GLN A 276 -15.69 -11.19 -6.16
#